data_AF-A0A3N4JRJ1-F1
#
_entry.id   AF-A0A3N4JRJ1-F1
#
_cell.length_a   1.000
_cell.length_b   1.000
_cell.length_c   1.000
_cell.angle_alpha   90.00
_cell.angle_beta   90.00
_cell.angle_gamma   90.00
#
_symmetry.space_group_name_H-M   'P 1'
#
loop_
_entity.id
_entity.type
_entity.pdbx_description
1 polymer ?
#
loop_
_entity_poly.entity_id
_entity_poly.type
_entity_poly.pdbx_seq_one_letter_code
_entity_poly.pdbx_strand_id
1 'polypeptide(L)'
;MIPIKPRTEDIETYLEMRLNRDPDADIMDESLRADILRVIPETISEIFLLVSLIMDAILDQTTIHKRRQTLYKMTNGLGLQDAYSTTLHRIKEQKGSRRKLGMEALMWISLRTATKSGGIVSCFSGGSRHYRPQGG
;
A
#
# COMPACT_ATOMS: atom_id res chain seq x y z
N MET A 1 19.54 -9.15 -12.69
CA MET A 1 18.64 -8.35 -11.84
C MET A 1 18.21 -9.25 -10.69
N ILE A 2 18.54 -8.90 -9.45
CA ILE A 2 18.20 -9.70 -8.27
C ILE A 2 16.74 -9.38 -7.92
N PRO A 3 15.82 -10.37 -7.88
CA PRO A 3 14.45 -10.13 -7.44
C PRO A 3 14.49 -9.73 -5.96
N ILE A 4 14.09 -8.49 -5.67
CA ILE A 4 13.87 -8.07 -4.28
C ILE A 4 12.47 -8.55 -3.93
N LYS A 5 12.39 -9.74 -3.32
CA LYS A 5 11.18 -10.21 -2.67
C LYS A 5 11.35 -10.04 -1.17
N PRO A 6 10.33 -9.53 -0.44
CA PRO A 6 10.36 -9.56 1.00
C PRO A 6 10.46 -11.03 1.45
N ARG A 7 11.39 -11.35 2.34
CA ARG A 7 11.38 -12.66 2.98
C ARG A 7 10.38 -12.62 4.13
N THR A 8 9.86 -13.78 4.51
CA THR A 8 8.90 -13.89 5.61
C THR A 8 9.49 -13.31 6.90
N GLU A 9 10.78 -13.51 7.15
CA GLU A 9 11.46 -12.99 8.34
C GLU A 9 11.53 -11.45 8.33
N ASP A 10 11.66 -10.84 7.14
CA ASP A 10 11.65 -9.38 6.99
C ASP A 10 10.25 -8.82 7.29
N ILE A 11 9.19 -9.57 6.95
CA ILE A 11 7.79 -9.22 7.27
C ILE A 11 7.54 -9.37 8.77
N GLU A 12 7.91 -10.49 9.37
CA GLU A 12 7.76 -10.74 10.82
C GLU A 12 8.46 -9.66 11.65
N THR A 13 9.72 -9.37 11.33
CA THR A 13 10.50 -8.31 12.00
C THR A 13 9.82 -6.95 11.87
N TYR A 14 9.24 -6.65 10.70
CA TYR A 14 8.50 -5.41 10.49
C TYR A 14 7.21 -5.37 11.33
N LEU A 15 6.45 -6.46 11.39
CA LEU A 15 5.22 -6.55 12.17
C LEU A 15 5.51 -6.35 13.66
N GLU A 16 6.52 -7.03 14.20
CA GLU A 16 6.94 -6.85 15.59
C GLU A 16 7.32 -5.40 15.89
N MET A 17 8.12 -4.79 15.02
CA MET A 17 8.52 -3.38 15.16
C MET A 17 7.31 -2.45 15.14
N ARG A 18 6.32 -2.69 14.25
CA ARG A 18 5.07 -1.89 14.16
C ARG A 18 4.22 -2.05 15.42
N LEU A 19 4.04 -3.28 15.89
CA LEU A 19 3.25 -3.59 17.08
C LEU A 19 3.88 -2.98 18.35
N ASN A 20 5.20 -3.02 18.47
CA ASN A 20 5.91 -2.43 19.60
C ASN A 20 5.88 -0.88 19.60
N ARG A 21 5.55 -0.26 18.46
CA ARG A 21 5.41 1.19 18.29
C ARG A 21 3.95 1.66 18.28
N ASP A 22 3.01 0.76 18.55
CA ASP A 22 1.60 1.11 18.67
C ASP A 22 1.41 2.08 19.85
N PRO A 23 0.89 3.30 19.63
CA PRO A 23 0.63 4.23 20.71
C PRO A 23 -0.46 3.73 21.68
N ASP A 24 -1.35 2.86 21.20
CA ASP A 24 -2.48 2.32 21.95
C ASP A 24 -2.25 0.82 22.27
N ALA A 25 -1.04 0.50 22.74
CA ALA A 25 -0.63 -0.87 23.02
C ALA A 25 -1.48 -1.56 24.11
N ASP A 26 -2.14 -0.79 24.98
CA ASP A 26 -3.08 -1.26 26.01
C ASP A 26 -4.38 -1.83 25.44
N ILE A 27 -4.76 -1.43 24.23
CA ILE A 27 -5.91 -1.97 23.49
C ILE A 27 -5.56 -3.33 22.85
N MET A 28 -4.28 -3.64 22.66
CA MET A 28 -3.80 -4.84 22.01
C MET A 28 -3.64 -5.99 23.01
N ASP A 29 -4.43 -7.06 22.87
CA ASP A 29 -4.20 -8.28 23.65
C ASP A 29 -3.18 -9.21 22.97
N GLU A 30 -2.56 -10.11 23.75
CA GLU A 30 -1.55 -11.04 23.25
C GLU A 30 -2.12 -11.98 22.18
N SER A 31 -3.41 -12.29 22.25
CA SER A 31 -4.09 -13.14 21.26
C SER A 31 -4.16 -12.47 19.89
N LEU A 32 -4.58 -11.21 19.81
CA LEU A 32 -4.64 -10.43 18.57
C LEU A 32 -3.24 -10.20 18.03
N ARG A 33 -2.26 -9.93 18.91
CA ARG A 33 -0.86 -9.81 18.54
C ARG A 33 -0.34 -11.09 17.86
N ALA A 34 -0.59 -12.25 18.47
CA ALA A 34 -0.23 -13.54 17.91
C ALA A 34 -0.96 -13.83 16.59
N ASP A 35 -2.25 -13.48 16.49
CA ASP A 35 -3.02 -13.61 15.26
C ASP A 35 -2.46 -12.74 14.13
N ILE A 36 -2.02 -11.51 14.41
CA ILE A 36 -1.40 -10.62 13.41
C ILE A 36 -0.09 -11.23 12.90
N LEU A 37 0.78 -11.70 13.81
CA LEU A 37 2.07 -12.29 13.47
C LEU A 37 1.94 -13.61 12.70
N ARG A 38 0.83 -14.33 12.87
CA ARG A 38 0.56 -15.57 12.15
C ARG A 38 -0.15 -15.34 10.81
N VAL A 39 -1.27 -14.61 10.82
CA VAL A 39 -2.17 -14.53 9.66
C VAL A 39 -1.58 -13.68 8.53
N ILE A 40 -0.89 -12.58 8.85
CA ILE A 40 -0.41 -11.66 7.81
C ILE A 40 0.71 -12.29 6.95
N PRO A 41 1.76 -12.89 7.53
CA PRO A 41 2.81 -13.53 6.73
C PRO A 41 2.30 -14.72 5.91
N GLU A 42 1.33 -15.48 6.43
CA GLU A 42 0.71 -16.62 5.74
C GLU A 42 -0.13 -16.19 4.53
N THR A 43 -0.81 -15.05 4.62
CA THR A 43 -1.77 -14.62 3.59
C THR A 43 -1.18 -13.65 2.56
N ILE A 44 -0.16 -12.87 2.92
CA ILE A 44 0.34 -11.75 2.11
C ILE A 44 1.86 -11.84 1.96
N SER A 45 2.34 -12.72 1.08
CA SER A 45 3.79 -12.98 0.91
C SER A 45 4.46 -12.17 -0.20
N GLU A 46 3.71 -11.48 -1.05
CA GLU A 46 4.27 -10.98 -2.32
C GLU A 46 4.65 -9.49 -2.31
N ILE A 47 4.01 -8.66 -1.48
CA ILE A 47 4.19 -7.20 -1.53
C ILE A 47 4.24 -6.59 -0.13
N PHE A 48 5.40 -6.08 0.27
CA PHE A 48 5.62 -5.41 1.56
C PHE A 48 4.73 -4.18 1.78
N LEU A 49 4.42 -3.45 0.70
CA LEU A 49 3.47 -2.33 0.75
C LEU A 49 2.12 -2.78 1.30
N LEU A 50 1.67 -3.98 0.95
CA LEU A 50 0.37 -4.49 1.36
C LEU A 50 0.33 -4.80 2.86
N VAL A 51 1.37 -5.44 3.37
CA VAL A 51 1.60 -5.64 4.81
C VAL A 51 1.54 -4.31 5.55
N SER A 52 2.22 -3.27 5.03
CA SER A 52 2.22 -1.95 5.67
C SER A 52 0.83 -1.31 5.73
N LEU A 53 0.03 -1.42 4.67
CA LEU A 53 -1.32 -0.84 4.62
C LEU A 53 -2.30 -1.55 5.54
N ILE A 54 -2.23 -2.87 5.62
CA ILE A 54 -3.09 -3.67 6.51
C ILE A 54 -2.77 -3.33 7.95
N MET A 55 -1.49 -3.23 8.29
CA MET A 55 -1.07 -2.83 9.62
C MET A 55 -1.51 -1.40 9.96
N ASP A 56 -1.43 -0.44 9.03
CA ASP A 56 -1.95 0.92 9.28
C ASP A 56 -3.47 0.89 9.53
N ALA A 57 -4.21 0.12 8.73
CA ALA A 57 -5.66 0.01 8.88
C ALA A 57 -6.07 -0.64 10.21
N ILE A 58 -5.32 -1.64 10.68
CA ILE A 58 -5.53 -2.27 11.99
C ILE A 58 -5.23 -1.27 13.09
N LEU A 59 -4.06 -0.63 13.09
CA LEU A 59 -3.64 0.25 14.18
C LEU A 59 -4.48 1.54 14.29
N ASP A 60 -5.06 2.01 13.19
CA ASP A 60 -6.00 3.16 13.16
C ASP A 60 -7.34 2.88 13.88
N GLN A 61 -7.64 1.62 14.21
CA GLN A 61 -8.87 1.28 14.93
C GLN A 61 -8.72 1.48 16.45
N THR A 62 -9.69 2.20 17.01
CA THR A 62 -9.74 2.59 18.43
C THR A 62 -10.22 1.51 19.40
N THR A 63 -10.58 0.30 18.90
CA THR A 63 -11.04 -0.79 19.77
C THR A 63 -10.52 -2.14 19.29
N ILE A 64 -10.26 -3.04 20.25
CA ILE A 64 -9.78 -4.39 19.96
C ILE A 64 -10.70 -5.16 19.02
N HIS A 65 -12.01 -5.00 19.16
CA HIS A 65 -13.00 -5.65 18.30
C HIS A 65 -12.86 -5.19 16.84
N LYS A 66 -12.70 -3.88 16.61
CA LYS A 66 -12.50 -3.33 15.26
C LYS A 66 -11.15 -3.73 14.69
N ARG A 67 -10.10 -3.82 15.51
CA ARG A 67 -8.77 -4.32 15.10
C ARG A 67 -8.85 -5.77 14.59
N ARG A 68 -9.49 -6.66 15.37
CA ARG A 68 -9.77 -8.06 14.97
C ARG A 68 -10.59 -8.14 13.69
N GLN A 69 -11.69 -7.38 13.62
CA GLN A 69 -12.54 -7.33 12.43
C GLN A 69 -11.77 -6.88 11.19
N THR A 70 -10.92 -5.88 11.33
CA THR A 70 -10.08 -5.35 10.25
C THR A 70 -9.06 -6.39 9.78
N LEU A 71 -8.39 -7.09 10.71
CA LEU A 71 -7.48 -8.19 10.37
C LEU A 71 -8.16 -9.21 9.46
N TYR A 72 -9.29 -9.79 9.90
CA TYR A 72 -10.00 -10.80 9.12
C TYR A 72 -10.57 -10.26 7.80
N LYS A 73 -11.10 -9.03 7.79
CA LYS A 73 -11.61 -8.42 6.55
C LYS A 73 -10.50 -8.30 5.50
N MET A 74 -9.31 -7.87 5.92
CA MET A 74 -8.18 -7.62 5.02
C MET A 74 -7.50 -8.90 4.55
N THR A 75 -7.40 -9.91 5.41
CA THR A 75 -6.72 -11.18 5.10
C THR A 75 -7.59 -12.16 4.32
N ASN A 76 -8.93 -11.99 4.34
CA ASN A 76 -9.87 -12.78 3.54
C ASN A 76 -10.02 -12.29 2.08
N GLY A 77 -9.12 -11.42 1.60
CA GLY A 77 -9.12 -10.90 0.22
C GLY A 77 -10.17 -9.81 -0.07
N LEU A 78 -11.31 -9.80 0.65
CA LEU A 78 -12.38 -8.81 0.48
C LEU A 78 -11.94 -7.38 0.84
N GLY A 79 -11.09 -7.21 1.85
CA GLY A 79 -10.59 -5.91 2.26
C GLY A 79 -9.36 -5.44 1.47
N LEU A 80 -8.69 -6.34 0.75
CA LEU A 80 -7.40 -6.04 0.12
C LEU A 80 -7.52 -5.00 -0.98
N GLN A 81 -8.51 -5.21 -1.85
CA GLN A 81 -8.81 -4.29 -2.94
C GLN A 81 -9.34 -2.95 -2.41
N ASP A 82 -10.14 -2.98 -1.34
CA ASP A 82 -10.64 -1.78 -0.65
C ASP A 82 -9.51 -0.95 -0.01
N ALA A 83 -8.58 -1.59 0.69
CA ALA A 83 -7.44 -0.91 1.32
C ALA A 83 -6.50 -0.29 0.29
N TYR A 84 -6.25 -1.02 -0.80
CA TYR A 84 -5.43 -0.54 -1.90
C TYR A 84 -6.10 0.66 -2.61
N SER A 85 -7.38 0.55 -2.93
CA SER A 85 -8.13 1.63 -3.58
C SER A 85 -8.29 2.87 -2.67
N THR A 86 -8.52 2.67 -1.37
CA THR A 86 -8.55 3.75 -0.38
C THR A 86 -7.21 4.48 -0.29
N THR A 87 -6.10 3.74 -0.27
CA THR A 87 -4.75 4.34 -0.24
C THR A 87 -4.46 5.11 -1.52
N LEU A 88 -4.79 4.54 -2.68
CA LEU A 88 -4.70 5.23 -3.96
C LEU A 88 -5.55 6.50 -3.99
N HIS A 89 -6.75 6.46 -3.41
CA HIS A 89 -7.63 7.62 -3.30
C HIS A 89 -6.96 8.72 -2.47
N ARG A 90 -6.46 8.40 -1.27
CA ARG A 90 -5.77 9.36 -0.39
C ARG A 90 -4.55 10.00 -1.07
N ILE A 91 -3.79 9.23 -1.84
CA ILE A 91 -2.65 9.75 -2.62
C ILE A 91 -3.14 10.71 -3.72
N LYS A 92 -4.23 10.36 -4.42
CA LYS A 92 -4.86 11.20 -5.45
C LYS A 92 -5.45 12.50 -4.90
N GLU A 93 -5.90 12.51 -3.64
CA GLU A 93 -6.44 13.70 -2.97
C GLU A 93 -5.35 14.68 -2.49
N GLN A 94 -4.07 14.27 -2.47
CA GLN A 94 -3.00 15.20 -2.13
C GLN A 94 -2.86 16.32 -3.19
N LYS A 95 -2.44 17.51 -2.75
CA LYS A 95 -2.32 18.68 -3.63
C LYS A 95 -0.97 18.75 -4.33
N GLY A 96 -0.97 19.28 -5.56
CA GLY A 96 0.22 19.71 -6.29
C GLY A 96 1.25 18.59 -6.54
N SER A 97 2.51 18.89 -6.23
CA SER A 97 3.65 18.00 -6.48
C SER A 97 3.60 16.69 -5.67
N ARG A 98 2.95 16.67 -4.49
CA ARG A 98 2.89 15.49 -3.62
C ARG A 98 2.11 14.33 -4.23
N ARG A 99 0.98 14.62 -4.89
CA ARG A 99 0.21 13.61 -5.64
C ARG A 99 1.04 13.00 -6.77
N LYS A 100 1.76 13.84 -7.52
CA LYS A 100 2.60 13.40 -8.63
C LYS A 100 3.72 12.49 -8.13
N LEU A 101 4.44 12.91 -7.08
CA LEU A 101 5.50 12.12 -6.45
C LEU A 101 4.98 10.78 -5.89
N GLY A 102 3.83 10.79 -5.20
CA GLY A 102 3.23 9.56 -4.68
C GLY A 102 2.85 8.57 -5.77
N MET A 103 2.27 9.06 -6.88
CA MET A 103 1.90 8.22 -8.02
C MET A 103 3.11 7.69 -8.78
N GLU A 104 4.15 8.52 -8.96
CA GLU A 104 5.42 8.09 -9.55
C GLU A 104 6.07 7.00 -8.68
N ALA A 105 6.19 7.21 -7.37
CA ALA A 105 6.75 6.22 -6.45
C ALA A 105 6.00 4.89 -6.49
N LEU A 106 4.66 4.92 -6.49
CA LEU A 106 3.85 3.71 -6.65
C LEU A 106 4.12 3.02 -8.00
N MET A 107 4.16 3.78 -9.09
CA MET A 107 4.47 3.23 -10.41
C MET A 107 5.86 2.59 -10.44
N TRP A 108 6.88 3.20 -9.83
CA TRP A 108 8.23 2.61 -9.74
C TRP A 108 8.25 1.30 -8.94
N ILE A 109 7.49 1.23 -7.84
CA ILE A 109 7.38 0.02 -7.01
C ILE A 109 6.64 -1.09 -7.77
N SER A 110 5.55 -0.75 -8.48
CA SER A 110 4.75 -1.71 -9.26
C SER A 110 5.39 -2.13 -10.58
N LEU A 111 6.16 -1.26 -11.25
CA LEU A 111 6.79 -1.54 -12.55
C LEU A 111 7.91 -2.60 -12.43
N ARG A 112 8.45 -2.82 -11.22
CA ARG A 112 9.50 -3.81 -10.99
C ARG A 112 9.03 -5.26 -11.02
N THR A 113 7.71 -5.53 -11.01
CA THR A 113 7.13 -6.87 -11.18
C THR A 113 6.54 -7.12 -12.57
N ALA A 114 6.50 -6.10 -13.44
CA ALA A 114 6.02 -6.18 -14.82
C ALA A 114 7.17 -6.05 -15.84
N THR A 115 8.20 -6.90 -15.74
CA THR A 115 9.17 -7.07 -16.83
C THR A 115 9.07 -8.46 -17.45
N LYS A 116 7.99 -8.67 -18.21
CA LYS A 116 7.94 -9.18 -19.60
C LYS A 116 6.59 -8.67 -20.13
N SER A 117 6.45 -7.86 -21.17
CA SER A 117 7.13 -7.76 -22.46
C SER A 117 7.07 -6.30 -22.95
N GLY A 118 7.89 -5.98 -23.95
CA GLY A 118 8.23 -4.61 -24.34
C GLY A 118 7.07 -3.72 -24.79
N GLY A 119 7.30 -2.41 -24.72
CA GLY A 119 6.39 -1.40 -25.25
C GLY A 119 6.54 -0.06 -24.55
N ILE A 120 7.34 0.81 -25.16
CA ILE A 120 7.53 2.21 -24.79
C ILE A 120 6.17 2.91 -24.63
N VAL A 121 5.94 3.61 -23.51
CA VAL A 121 5.01 4.75 -23.50
C VAL A 121 5.68 5.94 -22.83
N SER A 122 6.42 6.67 -23.65
CA SER A 122 6.61 8.11 -23.53
C SER A 122 5.27 8.78 -23.83
N CYS A 123 4.63 9.38 -22.84
CA CYS A 123 3.57 10.38 -23.05
C CYS A 123 3.40 11.21 -21.77
N PHE A 124 4.26 12.21 -21.56
CA PHE A 124 3.87 13.45 -20.88
C PHE A 124 4.91 14.53 -21.19
N SER A 125 4.85 15.07 -22.41
CA SER A 125 5.51 16.34 -22.71
C SER A 125 4.71 17.13 -23.75
N GLY A 126 4.31 18.34 -23.37
CA GLY A 126 4.16 19.49 -24.26
C GLY A 126 2.94 19.54 -25.17
N GLY A 127 1.94 20.35 -24.77
CA GLY A 127 0.82 20.71 -25.63
C GLY A 127 0.26 22.11 -25.37
N SER A 128 1.10 23.11 -25.10
CA SER A 128 0.71 24.52 -25.23
C SER A 128 1.09 25.01 -26.62
N ARG A 129 0.11 25.16 -27.53
CA ARG A 129 0.25 25.99 -28.74
C ARG A 129 -1.10 26.53 -29.19
N HIS A 130 -1.30 27.79 -28.79
CA HIS A 130 -1.90 28.91 -29.51
C HIS A 130 -2.66 28.60 -30.82
N TYR A 131 -3.97 28.84 -30.80
CA TYR A 131 -4.85 28.88 -31.97
C TYR A 131 -4.72 30.26 -32.66
N ARG A 132 -4.48 30.27 -33.98
CA ARG A 132 -4.65 31.46 -34.84
C ARG A 132 -5.63 31.08 -35.94
N PRO A 133 -6.78 31.75 -36.11
CA PRO A 133 -7.60 31.56 -37.29
C PRO A 133 -7.08 32.47 -38.42
N GLN A 134 -7.01 31.93 -39.63
CA GLN A 134 -7.03 32.71 -40.86
C GLN A 134 -8.40 32.50 -41.52
N GLY A 135 -8.99 33.57 -42.04
CA GLY A 135 -10.16 33.52 -42.91
C GLY A 135 -10.91 34.85 -42.93
N GLY A 136 -10.74 35.62 -44.01
CA GLY A 136 -11.40 36.90 -44.29
C GLY A 136 -10.53 37.79 -45.15
#